data_AF-A0AB35VC82-F1
#
_entry.id   AF-A0AB35VC82-F1
#
_cell.length_a   1.000
_cell.length_b   1.000
_cell.length_c   1.000
_cell.angle_alpha   90.00
_cell.angle_beta   90.00
_cell.angle_gamma   90.00
#
_symmetry.space_group_name_H-M   'P 1'
#
loop_
_entity.id
_entity.type
_entity.pdbx_description
1 polymer ?
#
loop_
_entity_poly.entity_id
_entity_poly.type
_entity_poly.pdbx_seq_one_letter_code
_entity_poly.pdbx_strand_id
1 'polypeptide(L)'
;RLSEKVVQRLMKQECLVVAKPKRRRYASYLGEISPAPENLLNRDFTALAPNEKWLTDISEFQIPAGKVYLSPMIDCFDGKVISWSIGTRPDAELVNTMLDAAIETVA
;
A
#
# COMPACT_ATOMS: atom_id res chain seq x y z
N ARG A 1 28.49 43.21 14.63
CA ARG A 1 27.90 41.85 14.69
C ARG A 1 28.08 41.33 16.11
N LEU A 2 27.01 40.86 16.76
CA LEU A 2 27.08 40.21 18.08
C LEU A 2 27.57 38.76 17.92
N SER A 3 28.32 38.26 18.90
CA SER A 3 28.76 36.86 18.90
C SER A 3 27.60 35.95 19.33
N GLU A 4 27.62 34.73 18.83
CA GLU A 4 26.62 33.70 19.16
C GLU A 4 26.48 33.50 20.68
N LYS A 5 27.59 33.53 21.42
CA LYS A 5 27.61 33.41 22.89
C LYS A 5 26.84 34.52 23.59
N VAL A 6 26.89 35.75 23.06
CA VAL A 6 26.14 36.88 23.64
C VAL A 6 24.65 36.70 23.38
N VAL A 7 24.27 36.24 22.19
CA VAL A 7 22.87 35.92 21.84
C VAL A 7 22.33 34.83 22.77
N GLN A 8 23.05 33.72 22.94
CA GLN A 8 22.64 32.62 23.83
C GLN A 8 22.49 33.07 25.30
N ARG A 9 23.41 33.91 25.79
CA ARG A 9 23.34 34.45 27.16
C ARG A 9 22.08 35.30 27.36
N LEU A 10 21.79 36.20 26.42
CA LEU A 10 20.61 37.06 26.48
C LEU A 10 19.32 36.25 26.40
N MET A 11 19.24 35.26 25.50
CA MET A 11 18.09 34.36 25.42
C MET A 11 17.83 33.62 26.75
N LYS A 12 18.89 33.23 27.46
CA LYS A 12 18.77 32.59 28.79
C LYS A 12 18.27 33.57 29.85
N GLN A 13 18.77 34.81 29.86
CA GLN A 13 18.35 35.84 30.82
C GLN A 13 16.87 36.21 30.66
N GLU A 14 16.42 36.28 29.42
CA GLU A 14 15.04 36.64 29.06
C GLU A 14 14.09 35.42 28.95
N CYS A 15 14.55 34.23 29.34
CA CYS A 15 13.77 32.98 29.27
C CYS A 15 13.18 32.67 27.87
N LEU A 16 13.90 33.04 26.81
CA LEU A 16 13.46 32.86 25.43
C LEU A 16 13.83 31.48 24.90
N VAL A 17 12.85 30.77 24.33
CA VAL A 17 13.04 29.48 23.66
C VAL A 17 12.77 29.64 22.17
N VAL A 18 13.63 29.05 21.34
CA VAL A 18 13.43 29.05 19.87
C VAL A 18 12.18 28.24 19.53
N ALA A 19 11.23 28.86 18.83
CA ALA A 19 10.11 28.15 18.24
C ALA A 19 10.62 27.16 17.19
N LYS A 20 10.44 25.86 17.44
CA LYS A 20 10.70 24.81 16.46
C LYS A 20 9.39 24.45 15.77
N PRO A 21 9.30 24.49 14.43
CA PRO A 21 8.11 24.03 13.74
C PRO A 21 7.87 22.55 14.08
N LYS A 22 6.73 22.24 14.70
CA LYS A 22 6.32 20.85 14.91
C LYS A 22 6.00 20.25 13.54
N ARG A 23 6.82 19.30 13.08
CA ARG A 23 6.47 18.45 11.93
C ARG A 23 5.25 17.62 12.33
N ARG A 24 4.07 18.03 11.86
CA ARG A 24 2.85 17.21 11.97
C ARG A 24 2.97 16.11 10.92
N ARG A 25 2.81 14.83 11.31
CA ARG A 25 2.64 13.76 10.33
C ARG A 25 1.33 14.00 9.58
N TYR A 26 1.38 13.95 8.26
CA TYR A 26 0.19 13.98 7.42
C TYR A 26 -0.65 12.73 7.69
N ALA A 27 -1.97 12.91 7.79
CA ALA A 27 -2.95 11.83 7.85
C ALA A 27 -4.14 12.23 6.95
N SER A 28 -4.29 11.56 5.82
CA SER A 28 -5.42 11.74 4.89
C SER A 28 -6.70 11.03 5.34
N TYR A 29 -6.56 10.10 6.28
CA TYR A 29 -7.67 9.28 6.75
C TYR A 29 -8.59 10.12 7.66
N LEU A 30 -9.82 10.33 7.19
CA LEU A 30 -10.85 11.10 7.89
C LEU A 30 -11.83 10.21 8.70
N GLY A 31 -11.54 8.90 8.81
CA GLY A 31 -12.45 7.90 9.36
C GLY A 31 -13.29 7.22 8.26
N GLU A 32 -14.03 6.18 8.64
CA GLU A 32 -14.95 5.49 7.72
C GLU A 32 -16.33 6.15 7.71
N ILE A 33 -16.94 6.21 6.53
CA ILE A 33 -18.28 6.80 6.33
C ILE A 33 -19.38 5.87 6.87
N SER A 34 -19.12 4.56 6.87
CA SER A 34 -20.05 3.51 7.31
C SER A 34 -19.28 2.40 8.05
N PRO A 35 -19.98 1.53 8.81
CA PRO A 35 -19.37 0.29 9.31
C PRO A 35 -18.79 -0.53 8.15
N ALA A 36 -17.64 -1.16 8.39
CA ALA A 36 -17.03 -2.08 7.44
C ALA A 36 -17.98 -3.27 7.16
N PRO A 37 -17.99 -3.80 5.92
CA PRO A 37 -18.72 -5.02 5.60
C PRO A 37 -18.17 -6.23 6.37
N GLU A 38 -18.96 -7.30 6.42
CA GLU A 38 -18.54 -8.56 7.04
C GLU A 38 -17.28 -9.11 6.36
N ASN A 39 -16.29 -9.51 7.16
CA ASN A 39 -15.07 -10.15 6.67
C ASN A 39 -15.32 -11.64 6.39
N LEU A 40 -15.84 -11.92 5.20
CA LEU A 40 -16.18 -13.29 4.76
C LEU A 40 -14.98 -14.24 4.73
N LEU A 41 -13.79 -13.74 4.38
CA LEU A 41 -12.59 -14.58 4.34
C LEU A 41 -12.09 -14.91 5.73
N ASN A 42 -12.11 -13.96 6.67
CA ASN A 42 -11.60 -14.13 8.03
C ASN A 42 -10.21 -14.81 8.10
N ARG A 43 -9.33 -14.51 7.12
CA ARG A 43 -8.00 -15.14 6.94
C ARG A 43 -8.00 -16.65 6.65
N ASP A 44 -9.15 -17.22 6.27
CA ASP A 44 -9.26 -18.57 5.73
C ASP A 44 -9.10 -18.55 4.20
N PHE A 45 -7.87 -18.82 3.77
CA PHE A 45 -7.45 -18.90 2.37
C PHE A 45 -7.49 -20.33 1.80
N THR A 46 -8.26 -21.24 2.41
CA THR A 46 -8.48 -22.59 1.87
C THR A 46 -9.86 -22.67 1.24
N ALA A 47 -9.97 -23.27 0.06
CA ALA A 47 -11.22 -23.57 -0.62
C ALA A 47 -11.46 -25.09 -0.69
N LEU A 48 -12.73 -25.51 -0.75
CA LEU A 48 -13.09 -26.93 -0.85
C LEU A 48 -13.25 -27.37 -2.32
N ALA A 49 -13.53 -26.41 -3.21
CA ALA A 49 -13.59 -26.62 -4.64
C ALA A 49 -12.86 -25.50 -5.41
N PRO A 50 -12.44 -25.75 -6.66
CA PRO A 50 -11.88 -24.71 -7.53
C PRO A 50 -12.82 -23.51 -7.67
N ASN A 51 -12.26 -22.32 -7.84
CA ASN A 51 -12.99 -21.08 -8.11
C ASN A 51 -13.97 -20.60 -7.01
N GLU A 52 -13.90 -21.13 -5.78
CA GLU A 52 -14.69 -20.61 -4.65
C GLU A 52 -14.05 -19.36 -4.02
N LYS A 53 -12.72 -19.31 -3.99
CA LYS A 53 -11.96 -18.20 -3.40
C LYS A 53 -10.72 -17.97 -4.24
N TRP A 54 -10.52 -16.71 -4.65
CA TRP A 54 -9.31 -16.26 -5.32
C TRP A 54 -8.56 -15.24 -4.48
N LEU A 55 -7.24 -15.30 -4.54
CA LEU A 55 -6.36 -14.33 -3.91
C LEU A 55 -5.55 -13.60 -4.99
N THR A 56 -5.36 -12.30 -4.79
CA THR A 56 -4.55 -11.45 -5.66
C THR A 56 -3.68 -10.53 -4.82
N ASP A 57 -2.55 -10.12 -5.39
CA ASP A 57 -1.64 -9.14 -4.80
C ASP A 57 -0.99 -8.30 -5.92
N ILE A 58 -0.26 -7.24 -5.55
CA ILE A 58 0.64 -6.53 -6.45
C ILE A 58 2.04 -6.57 -5.88
N SER A 59 2.94 -7.28 -6.58
CA SER A 59 4.34 -7.41 -6.20
C SER A 59 5.23 -6.51 -7.06
N GLU A 60 6.01 -5.62 -6.42
CA GLU A 60 7.01 -4.79 -7.08
C GLU A 60 8.38 -5.51 -7.13
N PHE A 61 8.97 -5.53 -8.32
CA PHE A 61 10.33 -5.98 -8.58
C PHE A 61 11.19 -4.79 -9.06
N GLN A 62 12.29 -4.53 -8.35
CA GLN A 62 13.29 -3.55 -8.78
C GLN A 62 14.35 -4.27 -9.62
N ILE A 63 14.42 -3.95 -10.91
CA ILE A 63 15.44 -4.47 -11.83
C ILE A 63 16.30 -3.31 -12.37
N PRO A 64 17.46 -3.57 -12.99
CA PRO A 64 18.31 -2.51 -13.55
C PRO A 64 17.61 -1.63 -14.60
N ALA A 65 16.62 -2.18 -15.31
CA ALA A 65 15.83 -1.46 -16.31
C ALA A 65 14.70 -0.60 -15.71
N GLY A 66 14.48 -0.65 -14.39
CA GLY A 66 13.42 0.08 -13.70
C GLY A 66 12.57 -0.81 -12.80
N LYS A 67 11.39 -0.29 -12.41
CA LYS A 67 10.42 -1.02 -11.61
C LYS A 67 9.46 -1.80 -12.50
N VAL A 68 9.15 -3.02 -12.09
CA VAL A 68 8.18 -3.90 -12.73
C VAL A 68 7.20 -4.36 -11.65
N TYR A 69 5.92 -4.44 -11.99
CA TYR A 69 4.86 -4.85 -11.10
C TYR A 69 4.19 -6.09 -11.68
N LEU A 70 4.01 -7.11 -10.85
CA LEU A 70 3.27 -8.32 -11.16
C LEU A 70 1.95 -8.28 -10.40
N SER A 71 0.85 -8.50 -11.10
CA SER A 71 -0.43 -8.83 -10.47
C SER A 71 -0.76 -10.29 -10.79
N PRO A 72 -0.60 -11.22 -9.84
CA PRO A 72 -1.03 -12.60 -9.99
C PRO A 72 -2.41 -12.84 -9.36
N MET A 73 -3.17 -13.79 -9.89
CA MET A 73 -4.38 -14.31 -9.27
C MET A 73 -4.26 -15.81 -9.06
N ILE A 74 -4.53 -16.25 -7.84
CA ILE A 74 -4.26 -17.59 -7.34
C ILE A 74 -5.57 -18.22 -6.85
N ASP A 75 -5.82 -19.48 -7.24
CA ASP A 75 -6.91 -20.28 -6.67
C ASP A 75 -6.54 -20.80 -5.27
N CYS A 76 -7.40 -20.56 -4.29
CA CYS A 76 -7.24 -21.04 -2.92
C CYS A 76 -7.54 -22.55 -2.75
N PHE A 77 -7.97 -23.25 -3.79
CA PHE A 77 -8.18 -24.70 -3.77
C PHE A 77 -6.86 -25.47 -3.90
N ASP A 78 -6.07 -25.17 -4.93
CA ASP A 78 -4.84 -25.90 -5.26
C ASP A 78 -3.59 -25.00 -5.39
N GLY A 79 -3.73 -23.69 -5.15
CA GLY A 79 -2.64 -22.73 -5.23
C GLY A 79 -2.17 -22.41 -6.65
N LYS A 80 -2.91 -22.82 -7.68
CA LYS A 80 -2.54 -22.52 -9.07
C LYS A 80 -2.74 -21.04 -9.39
N VAL A 81 -1.83 -20.52 -10.21
CA VAL A 81 -1.98 -19.21 -10.83
C VAL A 81 -2.98 -19.34 -11.97
N ILE A 82 -4.12 -18.66 -11.83
CA ILE A 82 -5.20 -18.63 -12.83
C ILE A 82 -4.85 -17.65 -13.95
N SER A 83 -4.39 -16.47 -13.55
CA SER A 83 -4.05 -15.37 -14.45
C SER A 83 -2.97 -14.51 -13.83
N TRP A 84 -2.26 -13.76 -14.66
CA TRP A 84 -1.32 -12.74 -14.22
C TRP A 84 -1.11 -11.68 -15.29
N SER A 85 -0.74 -10.48 -14.86
CA SER A 85 -0.30 -9.40 -15.73
C SER A 85 0.97 -8.75 -15.19
N ILE A 86 1.76 -8.16 -16.08
CA ILE A 86 2.98 -7.44 -15.75
C ILE A 86 2.94 -6.04 -16.37
N GLY A 87 3.37 -5.03 -15.61
CA GLY A 87 3.45 -3.67 -16.08
C GLY A 87 4.60 -2.90 -15.41
N THR A 88 4.87 -1.69 -15.89
CA THR A 88 5.87 -0.78 -15.29
C THR A 88 5.25 0.22 -14.31
N ARG A 89 3.93 0.13 -14.09
CA ARG A 89 3.14 0.98 -13.20
C ARG A 89 2.13 0.12 -12.42
N PRO A 90 1.88 0.41 -11.13
CA PRO A 90 0.85 -0.26 -10.34
C PRO A 90 -0.47 0.52 -10.49
N ASP A 91 -1.17 0.32 -11.60
CA ASP A 91 -2.43 0.99 -11.90
C ASP A 91 -3.59 0.01 -12.11
N ALA A 92 -4.79 0.57 -12.30
CA ALA A 92 -6.01 -0.21 -12.49
C ALA A 92 -5.97 -1.04 -13.78
N GLU A 93 -5.28 -0.56 -14.82
CA GLU A 93 -5.16 -1.29 -16.09
C GLU A 93 -4.44 -2.62 -15.88
N LEU A 94 -3.33 -2.61 -15.11
CA LEU A 94 -2.61 -3.82 -14.74
C LEU A 94 -3.54 -4.86 -14.09
N VAL A 95 -4.27 -4.45 -13.05
CA VAL A 95 -5.11 -5.35 -12.25
C VAL A 95 -6.33 -5.83 -13.05
N ASN A 96 -7.01 -4.94 -13.78
CA ASN A 96 -8.19 -5.28 -14.56
C ASN A 96 -7.85 -6.24 -15.69
N THR A 97 -6.71 -6.02 -16.39
CA THR A 97 -6.26 -6.93 -17.46
C THR A 97 -6.09 -8.36 -16.95
N MET A 98 -5.50 -8.51 -15.76
CA MET A 98 -5.35 -9.82 -15.14
C MET A 98 -6.71 -10.41 -14.75
N LEU A 99 -7.60 -9.61 -14.14
CA LEU A 99 -8.91 -10.06 -13.68
C LEU A 99 -9.80 -10.50 -14.84
N ASP A 100 -9.84 -9.73 -15.93
CA ASP A 100 -10.62 -10.07 -17.12
C ASP A 100 -10.15 -11.40 -17.70
N ALA A 101 -8.83 -11.59 -17.83
CA ALA A 101 -8.24 -12.85 -18.27
C ALA A 101 -8.55 -14.02 -17.30
N ALA A 102 -8.65 -13.77 -15.99
CA ALA A 102 -9.02 -14.80 -15.02
C ALA A 102 -10.48 -15.23 -15.19
N ILE A 103 -11.40 -14.27 -15.39
CA ILE A 103 -12.83 -14.54 -15.56
C ILE A 103 -13.09 -15.39 -16.82
N GLU A 104 -12.33 -15.17 -17.90
CA GLU A 104 -12.41 -15.98 -19.12
C GLU A 104 -12.08 -17.47 -18.88
N THR A 105 -11.33 -17.82 -17.82
CA THR A 105 -10.99 -19.22 -17.52
C THR A 105 -12.10 -19.99 -16.81
N VAL A 106 -13.11 -19.29 -16.27
CA VAL A 106 -14.25 -19.88 -15.55
C VAL A 106 -15.49 -20.00 -16.44
N ALA A 107 -15.54 -19.25 -17.54
CA ALA A 107 -16.66 -19.21 -18.48
C ALA A 107 -16.78 -20.47 -19.34
#